data_AF-A0A8K0SMP6-F1
#
_entry.id   AF-A0A8K0SMP6-F1
#
_cell.length_a   1.000
_cell.length_b   1.000
_cell.length_c   1.000
_cell.angle_alpha   90.00
_cell.angle_beta   90.00
_cell.angle_gamma   90.00
#
_symmetry.space_group_name_H-M   'P 1'
#
loop_
_entity.id
_entity.type
_entity.pdbx_description
1 polymer ?
#
loop_
_entity_poly.entity_id
_entity_poly.type
_entity_poly.pdbx_seq_one_letter_code
_entity_poly.pdbx_strand_id
1 'polypeptide(L)'
;MSQAATRRLLAAQLAWQQPSHLARWTRPAAGHAARYSSMPSAAKMRNEMMQDGRVYRIKQKPEETLSQNQAKSIAMFYMSGGPLFPGTFTAMPFSETLTSPSHFLNYNWLHLKAYLSDVLALLSLKLQSIPGWTSRPRWKFKRAQIAPTAVALHREVLEAFAAGDGDTIRKRCSRSYAAKFIAAIERRKPQEQMHFEMSSSRSLFYPKLKTHRISKIPPEVGFSAVMEQAVVAVKTRQRAWKTLKKGGKVVPGSERDQERVEYVVLYRISNSETYKLGDWHVWGSLDGPTTMESYLEDLAMIELEQLERAGWNKKK
;
A
#
# COMPACT_ATOMS: atom_id res chain seq x y z
N MET A 1 -31.87 -42.52 -9.08
CA MET A 1 -32.85 -42.27 -10.16
C MET A 1 -34.05 -41.60 -9.50
N SER A 2 -34.70 -40.56 -10.04
CA SER A 2 -34.39 -39.74 -11.21
C SER A 2 -34.52 -38.25 -10.86
N GLN A 3 -33.91 -37.39 -11.67
CA GLN A 3 -34.03 -35.94 -11.53
C GLN A 3 -35.40 -35.42 -11.99
N ALA A 4 -35.65 -34.18 -11.53
CA ALA A 4 -36.32 -33.10 -12.26
C ALA A 4 -37.86 -33.07 -12.36
N ALA A 5 -38.36 -31.97 -11.77
CA ALA A 5 -39.51 -31.19 -12.24
C ALA A 5 -40.91 -31.80 -11.95
N THR A 6 -41.98 -31.01 -11.80
CA THR A 6 -42.17 -29.65 -12.33
C THR A 6 -43.17 -28.83 -11.50
N ARG A 7 -42.86 -27.55 -11.23
CA ARG A 7 -43.77 -26.37 -11.15
C ARG A 7 -45.16 -26.50 -10.49
N ARG A 8 -45.39 -25.64 -9.48
CA ARG A 8 -46.42 -24.56 -9.45
C ARG A 8 -46.16 -23.69 -8.20
N LEU A 9 -45.75 -22.42 -8.32
CA LEU A 9 -46.45 -21.20 -8.77
C LEU A 9 -47.25 -20.49 -7.66
N LEU A 10 -46.81 -19.25 -7.38
CA LEU A 10 -47.59 -18.04 -7.05
C LEU A 10 -48.41 -17.94 -5.74
N ALA A 11 -47.92 -17.03 -4.89
CA ALA A 11 -48.60 -15.82 -4.38
C ALA A 11 -49.87 -15.89 -3.50
N ALA A 12 -49.70 -15.51 -2.22
CA ALA A 12 -50.49 -14.54 -1.43
C ALA A 12 -49.72 -14.29 -0.11
N GLN A 13 -49.41 -13.08 0.37
CA GLN A 13 -50.28 -12.01 0.90
C GLN A 13 -51.16 -12.51 2.08
N LEU A 14 -51.25 -11.84 3.24
CA LEU A 14 -50.64 -10.58 3.71
C LEU A 14 -50.90 -10.43 5.23
N ALA A 15 -49.96 -9.85 5.99
CA ALA A 15 -50.14 -9.24 7.34
C ALA A 15 -50.74 -10.13 8.47
N TRP A 16 -50.50 -9.96 9.77
CA TRP A 16 -49.94 -8.88 10.59
C TRP A 16 -48.96 -9.51 11.65
N GLN A 17 -48.37 -8.85 12.65
CA GLN A 17 -48.39 -7.45 13.12
C GLN A 17 -47.05 -7.09 13.80
N GLN A 18 -46.80 -5.78 13.97
CA GLN A 18 -45.91 -5.12 14.93
C GLN A 18 -46.80 -4.06 15.64
N PRO A 19 -46.47 -3.44 16.81
CA PRO A 19 -45.12 -3.24 17.35
C PRO A 19 -44.96 -3.32 18.89
N SER A 20 -43.72 -3.17 19.37
CA SER A 20 -43.43 -2.15 20.40
C SER A 20 -41.95 -1.81 20.45
N HIS A 21 -41.70 -0.53 20.73
CA HIS A 21 -40.46 0.21 20.58
C HIS A 21 -39.34 -0.26 21.51
N LEU A 22 -38.09 -0.23 21.03
CA LEU A 22 -37.00 0.58 21.60
C LEU A 22 -35.73 0.56 20.71
N ALA A 23 -35.12 1.73 20.53
CA ALA A 23 -33.74 1.99 20.09
C ALA A 23 -33.08 1.05 19.04
N ARG A 24 -33.56 1.04 17.79
CA ARG A 24 -32.81 0.46 16.66
C ARG A 24 -31.69 1.42 16.21
N TRP A 25 -30.46 1.16 16.62
CA TRP A 25 -29.27 1.69 15.93
C TRP A 25 -29.22 1.09 14.52
N THR A 26 -29.68 1.84 13.52
CA THR A 26 -29.61 1.43 12.13
C THR A 26 -28.16 1.48 11.65
N ARG A 27 -27.51 0.31 11.56
CA ARG A 27 -26.36 0.12 10.67
C ARG A 27 -26.75 0.65 9.28
N PRO A 28 -25.98 1.59 8.68
CA PRO A 28 -26.16 1.91 7.27
C PRO A 28 -25.97 0.64 6.44
N ALA A 29 -26.80 0.46 5.42
CA ALA A 29 -26.65 -0.65 4.49
C ALA A 29 -25.24 -0.66 3.88
N ALA A 30 -24.71 -1.86 3.61
CA ALA A 30 -23.39 -2.05 3.00
C ALA A 30 -23.37 -1.53 1.54
N GLY A 31 -23.28 -0.22 1.39
CA GLY A 31 -23.09 0.45 0.12
C GLY A 31 -21.69 0.17 -0.39
N HIS A 32 -21.56 -0.84 -1.25
CA HIS A 32 -20.43 -1.08 -2.16
C HIS A 32 -19.11 -0.47 -1.69
N ALA A 33 -18.49 -1.10 -0.68
CA ALA A 33 -17.12 -0.79 -0.32
C ALA A 33 -16.27 -0.93 -1.58
N ALA A 34 -15.78 0.21 -2.08
CA ALA A 34 -14.88 0.22 -3.21
C ALA A 34 -13.64 -0.56 -2.77
N ARG A 35 -13.48 -1.77 -3.32
CA ARG A 35 -12.33 -2.65 -3.05
C ARG A 35 -11.09 -2.03 -3.68
N TYR A 36 -10.55 -1.02 -2.99
CA TYR A 36 -9.15 -0.68 -3.07
C TYR A 36 -8.33 -1.85 -2.47
N SER A 37 -7.02 -1.81 -2.69
CA SER A 37 -6.26 -3.04 -2.82
C SER A 37 -5.90 -3.67 -1.48
N SER A 38 -6.72 -4.64 -1.06
CA SER A 38 -6.28 -5.75 -0.22
C SER A 38 -4.99 -6.30 -0.81
N MET A 39 -3.99 -6.59 0.03
CA MET A 39 -2.73 -7.21 -0.39
C MET A 39 -3.02 -8.34 -1.39
N PRO A 40 -2.39 -8.37 -2.58
CA PRO A 40 -2.49 -9.54 -3.44
C PRO A 40 -2.04 -10.77 -2.65
N SER A 41 -2.80 -11.87 -2.70
CA SER A 41 -2.44 -13.11 -2.01
C SER A 41 -1.06 -13.60 -2.45
N ALA A 42 -0.36 -14.40 -1.63
CA ALA A 42 0.99 -14.86 -1.94
C ALA A 42 1.12 -15.52 -3.34
N ALA A 43 0.13 -16.30 -3.75
CA ALA A 43 0.06 -16.87 -5.10
C ALA A 43 -0.04 -15.79 -6.19
N LYS A 44 -0.81 -14.71 -5.94
CA LYS A 44 -0.92 -13.56 -6.85
C LYS A 44 0.36 -12.73 -6.88
N MET A 45 1.00 -12.45 -5.74
CA MET A 45 2.31 -11.78 -5.67
C MET A 45 3.38 -12.55 -6.46
N ARG A 46 3.43 -13.88 -6.28
CA ARG A 46 4.35 -14.76 -7.01
C ARG A 46 4.07 -14.76 -8.50
N ASN A 47 2.80 -14.78 -8.91
CA ASN A 47 2.40 -14.72 -10.32
C ASN A 47 2.72 -13.36 -10.95
N GLU A 48 2.49 -12.25 -10.26
CA GLU A 48 2.85 -10.89 -10.72
C GLU A 48 4.37 -10.74 -10.84
N MET A 49 5.14 -11.19 -9.84
CA MET A 49 6.62 -11.20 -9.88
C MET A 49 7.15 -12.07 -11.03
N MET A 50 6.52 -13.22 -11.30
CA MET A 50 6.86 -14.09 -12.43
C MET A 50 6.49 -13.48 -13.79
N GLN A 51 5.37 -12.74 -13.89
CA GLN A 51 4.98 -12.05 -15.12
C GLN A 51 5.92 -10.89 -15.44
N ASP A 52 6.17 -10.00 -14.47
CA ASP A 52 7.15 -8.91 -14.62
C ASP A 52 8.55 -9.49 -14.93
N GLY A 53 8.99 -10.50 -14.19
CA GLY A 53 10.27 -11.19 -14.42
C GLY A 53 10.41 -11.77 -15.84
N ARG A 54 9.34 -12.30 -16.44
CA ARG A 54 9.34 -12.73 -17.85
C ARG A 54 9.48 -11.56 -18.82
N VAL A 55 8.78 -10.44 -18.59
CA VAL A 55 8.87 -9.22 -19.41
C VAL A 55 10.28 -8.64 -19.38
N TYR A 56 10.99 -8.73 -18.24
CA TYR A 56 12.39 -8.32 -18.13
C TYR A 56 13.36 -9.31 -18.77
N ARG A 57 13.16 -10.63 -18.61
CA ARG A 57 14.02 -11.67 -19.21
C ARG A 57 14.10 -11.58 -20.74
N ILE A 58 13.01 -11.13 -21.39
CA ILE A 58 12.95 -10.88 -22.84
C ILE A 58 13.89 -9.73 -23.29
N LYS A 59 14.35 -8.87 -22.37
CA LYS A 59 15.18 -7.68 -22.67
C LYS A 59 16.66 -7.80 -22.23
N GLN A 60 17.10 -8.96 -21.73
CA GLN A 60 18.46 -9.14 -21.20
C GLN A 60 19.45 -9.72 -22.21
N LYS A 61 20.74 -9.40 -22.03
CA LYS A 61 21.85 -10.02 -22.76
C LYS A 61 22.11 -11.45 -22.25
N PRO A 62 22.59 -12.37 -23.10
CA PRO A 62 22.72 -13.79 -22.74
C PRO A 62 23.82 -14.15 -21.72
N GLU A 63 24.66 -13.21 -21.30
CA GLU A 63 25.87 -13.47 -20.49
C GLU A 63 25.66 -13.44 -18.97
N GLU A 64 24.45 -13.11 -18.49
CA GLU A 64 24.18 -12.91 -17.06
C GLU A 64 23.75 -14.21 -16.34
N THR A 65 24.31 -14.49 -15.16
CA THR A 65 24.01 -15.71 -14.41
C THR A 65 22.56 -15.75 -13.88
N LEU A 66 22.00 -16.94 -13.69
CA LEU A 66 20.62 -17.13 -13.21
C LEU A 66 20.33 -16.39 -11.89
N SER A 67 21.31 -16.36 -10.96
CA SER A 67 21.17 -15.65 -9.68
C SER A 67 21.12 -14.13 -9.86
N GLN A 68 21.96 -13.57 -10.75
CA GLN A 68 21.94 -12.15 -11.08
C GLN A 68 20.63 -11.74 -11.77
N ASN A 69 20.13 -12.56 -12.69
CA ASN A 69 18.84 -12.35 -13.35
C ASN A 69 17.66 -12.38 -12.35
N GLN A 70 17.70 -13.29 -11.37
CA GLN A 70 16.69 -13.33 -10.31
C GLN A 70 16.76 -12.08 -9.42
N ALA A 71 17.96 -11.67 -8.97
CA ALA A 71 18.15 -10.44 -8.20
C ALA A 71 17.64 -9.20 -8.96
N LYS A 72 17.93 -9.11 -10.27
CA LYS A 72 17.46 -8.03 -11.15
C LYS A 72 15.94 -8.00 -11.25
N SER A 73 15.30 -9.16 -11.49
CA SER A 73 13.84 -9.23 -11.58
C SER A 73 13.14 -8.79 -10.28
N ILE A 74 13.66 -9.20 -9.12
CA ILE A 74 13.12 -8.82 -7.80
C ILE A 74 13.30 -7.32 -7.55
N ALA A 75 14.49 -6.77 -7.81
CA ALA A 75 14.74 -5.34 -7.65
C ALA A 75 13.84 -4.49 -8.55
N MET A 76 13.72 -4.87 -9.83
CA MET A 76 12.85 -4.19 -10.80
C MET A 76 11.37 -4.30 -10.44
N PHE A 77 10.93 -5.43 -9.86
CA PHE A 77 9.56 -5.62 -9.37
C PHE A 77 9.23 -4.74 -8.16
N TYR A 78 10.15 -4.58 -7.20
CA TYR A 78 9.95 -3.60 -6.14
C TYR A 78 9.98 -2.16 -6.67
N MET A 79 10.89 -1.83 -7.60
CA MET A 79 10.93 -0.51 -8.25
C MET A 79 9.71 -0.19 -9.13
N SER A 80 9.08 -1.20 -9.75
CA SER A 80 7.85 -1.02 -10.53
C SER A 80 6.63 -0.77 -9.63
N GLY A 81 6.75 -1.01 -8.33
CA GLY A 81 5.67 -0.87 -7.35
C GLY A 81 4.96 -2.21 -7.08
N GLY A 82 5.72 -3.28 -6.87
CA GLY A 82 5.20 -4.56 -6.38
C GLY A 82 4.53 -4.48 -4.99
N PRO A 83 4.44 -5.59 -4.24
CA PRO A 83 3.87 -5.57 -2.89
C PRO A 83 4.71 -4.72 -1.93
N LEU A 84 4.20 -4.51 -0.72
CA LEU A 84 4.98 -3.89 0.34
C LEU A 84 6.23 -4.71 0.66
N PHE A 85 7.17 -4.09 1.38
CA PHE A 85 8.31 -4.84 1.88
C PHE A 85 7.82 -5.95 2.82
N PRO A 86 8.32 -7.18 2.69
CA PRO A 86 7.90 -8.31 3.50
C PRO A 86 8.05 -7.98 4.99
N GLY A 87 7.02 -8.27 5.78
CA GLY A 87 6.97 -7.97 7.21
C GLY A 87 6.72 -6.50 7.57
N THR A 88 6.16 -5.69 6.67
CA THR A 88 5.73 -4.32 6.99
C THR A 88 4.53 -4.33 7.94
N PHE A 89 4.75 -3.89 9.17
CA PHE A 89 3.72 -3.84 10.22
C PHE A 89 3.21 -2.41 10.42
N THR A 90 1.90 -2.18 10.25
CA THR A 90 1.25 -0.89 10.52
C THR A 90 0.34 -1.00 11.75
N ALA A 91 0.76 -0.43 12.88
CA ALA A 91 0.04 -0.59 14.13
C ALA A 91 -1.40 -0.03 14.11
N MET A 92 -2.35 -0.84 14.56
CA MET A 92 -3.73 -0.45 14.91
C MET A 92 -3.75 0.68 15.97
N PRO A 93 -4.83 1.48 16.04
CA PRO A 93 -5.09 2.33 17.19
C PRO A 93 -5.41 1.47 18.42
N PHE A 94 -5.01 1.93 19.62
CA PHE A 94 -5.15 1.15 20.84
C PHE A 94 -6.60 0.69 21.12
N SER A 95 -7.59 1.52 20.76
CA SER A 95 -9.02 1.23 20.87
C SER A 95 -9.47 -0.06 20.16
N GLU A 96 -8.82 -0.46 19.07
CA GLU A 96 -9.14 -1.69 18.32
C GLU A 96 -8.42 -2.93 18.87
N THR A 97 -7.36 -2.74 19.66
CA THR A 97 -6.48 -3.83 20.13
C THR A 97 -6.86 -4.40 21.50
N LEU A 98 -7.71 -3.71 22.27
CA LEU A 98 -8.00 -4.02 23.68
C LEU A 98 -9.05 -5.13 23.91
N THR A 99 -9.49 -5.82 22.86
CA THR A 99 -10.56 -6.85 22.90
C THR A 99 -10.24 -8.05 23.80
N SER A 100 -8.95 -8.38 24.01
CA SER A 100 -8.49 -9.41 24.94
C SER A 100 -7.06 -9.12 25.40
N PRO A 101 -6.71 -9.29 26.69
CA PRO A 101 -5.36 -9.02 27.20
C PRO A 101 -4.26 -9.86 26.52
N SER A 102 -4.52 -11.15 26.25
CA SER A 102 -3.53 -12.03 25.61
C SER A 102 -3.31 -11.65 24.14
N HIS A 103 -4.39 -11.35 23.43
CA HIS A 103 -4.33 -10.83 22.06
C HIS A 103 -3.57 -9.50 22.00
N PHE A 104 -3.86 -8.57 22.91
CA PHE A 104 -3.18 -7.29 23.03
C PHE A 104 -1.66 -7.46 23.25
N LEU A 105 -1.26 -8.32 24.19
CA LEU A 105 0.16 -8.59 24.48
C LEU A 105 0.86 -9.21 23.27
N ASN A 106 0.27 -10.23 22.64
CA ASN A 106 0.84 -10.89 21.46
C ASN A 106 0.98 -9.91 20.28
N TYR A 107 -0.05 -9.11 20.00
CA TYR A 107 -0.02 -8.08 18.95
C TYR A 107 1.08 -7.05 19.18
N ASN A 108 1.18 -6.51 20.40
CA ASN A 108 2.20 -5.50 20.72
C ASN A 108 3.61 -6.10 20.77
N TRP A 109 3.77 -7.37 21.12
CA TRP A 109 5.05 -8.08 21.04
C TRP A 109 5.53 -8.27 19.60
N LEU A 110 4.63 -8.67 18.69
CA LEU A 110 4.92 -8.75 17.25
C LEU A 110 5.25 -7.37 16.66
N HIS A 111 4.47 -6.34 17.02
CA HIS A 111 4.73 -4.96 16.64
C HIS A 111 6.11 -4.48 17.13
N LEU A 112 6.47 -4.76 18.38
CA LEU A 112 7.76 -4.38 18.97
C LEU A 112 8.92 -5.10 18.25
N LYS A 113 8.79 -6.40 17.96
CA LYS A 113 9.78 -7.15 17.16
C LYS A 113 9.97 -6.54 15.77
N ALA A 114 8.88 -6.23 15.07
CA ALA A 114 8.92 -5.59 13.75
C ALA A 114 9.61 -4.22 13.82
N TYR A 115 9.22 -3.38 14.79
CA TYR A 115 9.80 -2.06 15.02
C TYR A 115 11.30 -2.10 15.36
N LEU A 116 11.72 -3.03 16.22
CA LEU A 116 13.13 -3.18 16.57
C LEU A 116 13.96 -3.63 15.37
N SER A 117 13.43 -4.54 14.54
CA SER A 117 14.07 -4.95 13.28
C SER A 117 14.27 -3.75 12.33
N ASP A 118 13.24 -2.91 12.16
CA ASP A 118 13.33 -1.67 11.36
C ASP A 118 14.39 -0.70 11.89
N VAL A 119 14.38 -0.45 13.20
CA VAL A 119 15.34 0.45 13.85
C VAL A 119 16.77 -0.07 13.74
N LEU A 120 16.99 -1.37 13.91
CA LEU A 120 18.30 -2.00 13.74
C LEU A 120 18.78 -1.94 12.29
N ALA A 121 17.89 -2.14 11.31
CA ALA A 121 18.24 -2.00 9.89
C ALA A 121 18.64 -0.55 9.55
N LEU A 122 17.85 0.45 9.98
CA LEU A 122 18.16 1.87 9.80
C LEU A 122 19.46 2.28 10.52
N LEU A 123 19.71 1.73 11.71
CA LEU A 123 20.95 1.96 12.46
C LEU A 123 22.16 1.33 11.74
N SER A 124 22.03 0.09 11.27
CA SER A 124 23.07 -0.60 10.48
C SER A 124 23.43 0.19 9.22
N LEU A 125 22.44 0.72 8.49
CA LEU A 125 22.67 1.59 7.34
C LEU A 125 23.39 2.89 7.72
N LYS A 126 22.96 3.53 8.82
CA LYS A 126 23.59 4.75 9.34
C LYS A 126 25.06 4.50 9.69
N LEU A 127 25.37 3.41 10.38
CA LEU A 127 26.74 3.02 10.76
C LEU A 127 27.60 2.68 9.53
N GLN A 128 27.06 1.93 8.56
CA GLN A 128 27.74 1.64 7.29
C GLN A 128 28.00 2.90 6.44
N SER A 129 27.27 3.99 6.66
CA SER A 129 27.50 5.28 6.01
C SER A 129 28.59 6.14 6.64
N ILE A 130 29.26 5.66 7.70
CA ILE A 130 30.39 6.33 8.36
C ILE A 130 31.69 5.90 7.64
N PRO A 131 32.41 6.80 6.96
CA PRO A 131 33.62 6.45 6.19
C PRO A 131 34.87 6.23 7.06
N GLY A 132 34.83 6.60 8.35
CA GLY A 132 35.93 6.45 9.30
C GLY A 132 35.48 6.89 10.70
N TRP A 133 36.12 6.39 11.76
CA TRP A 133 35.53 6.41 13.12
C TRP A 133 35.19 7.80 13.68
N THR A 134 35.93 8.85 13.29
CA THR A 134 35.68 10.25 13.66
C THR A 134 34.72 11.00 12.71
N SER A 135 34.35 10.40 11.59
CA SER A 135 33.54 11.05 10.55
C SER A 135 32.05 10.99 10.83
N ARG A 136 31.32 12.02 10.39
CA ARG A 136 29.85 12.02 10.45
C ARG A 136 29.27 11.03 9.42
N PRO A 137 28.15 10.33 9.73
CA PRO A 137 27.48 9.45 8.78
C PRO A 137 27.00 10.25 7.55
N ARG A 138 27.28 9.71 6.35
CA ARG A 138 26.84 10.29 5.08
C ARG A 138 25.32 10.23 4.93
N TRP A 139 24.69 9.13 5.38
CA TRP A 139 23.24 8.97 5.35
C TRP A 139 22.59 9.75 6.49
N LYS A 140 21.63 10.63 6.15
CA LYS A 140 20.94 11.51 7.10
C LYS A 140 19.49 11.08 7.30
N PHE A 141 19.17 10.68 8.52
CA PHE A 141 17.83 10.24 8.90
C PHE A 141 16.84 11.41 9.03
N LYS A 142 16.27 11.84 7.89
CA LYS A 142 15.31 12.95 7.79
C LYS A 142 13.88 12.60 8.26
N ARG A 143 13.73 11.87 9.37
CA ARG A 143 12.44 11.28 9.84
C ARG A 143 11.31 12.31 9.94
N ALA A 144 11.58 13.50 10.47
CA ALA A 144 10.58 14.55 10.65
C ALA A 144 9.98 15.08 9.33
N GLN A 145 10.68 14.93 8.20
CA GLN A 145 10.21 15.39 6.88
C GLN A 145 9.29 14.36 6.20
N ILE A 146 9.34 13.08 6.58
CA ILE A 146 8.61 12.00 5.89
C ILE A 146 7.09 12.20 5.98
N ALA A 147 6.57 12.53 7.18
CA ALA A 147 5.14 12.72 7.39
C ALA A 147 4.54 13.91 6.60
N PRO A 148 5.10 15.14 6.65
CA PRO A 148 4.60 16.25 5.82
C PRO A 148 4.80 16.00 4.31
N THR A 149 5.90 15.35 3.89
CA THR A 149 6.08 14.95 2.48
C THR A 149 5.01 13.96 2.02
N ALA A 150 4.58 13.01 2.85
CA ALA A 150 3.48 12.10 2.52
C ALA A 150 2.15 12.83 2.29
N VAL A 151 1.84 13.83 3.13
CA VAL A 151 0.63 14.65 2.96
C VAL A 151 0.68 15.45 1.65
N ALA A 152 1.83 16.05 1.34
CA ALA A 152 2.02 16.84 0.12
C ALA A 152 1.90 15.98 -1.15
N LEU A 153 2.62 14.85 -1.21
CA LEU A 153 2.57 13.94 -2.36
C LEU A 153 1.18 13.31 -2.54
N HIS A 154 0.50 12.93 -1.47
CA HIS A 154 -0.85 12.35 -1.55
C HIS A 154 -1.87 13.36 -2.06
N ARG A 155 -1.77 14.63 -1.63
CA ARG A 155 -2.57 15.73 -2.20
C ARG A 155 -2.27 15.89 -3.69
N GLU A 156 -1.01 16.08 -4.06
CA GLU A 156 -0.56 16.31 -5.44
C GLU A 156 -1.06 15.21 -6.39
N VAL A 157 -0.97 13.93 -5.96
CA VAL A 157 -1.44 12.78 -6.76
C VAL A 157 -2.96 12.75 -6.91
N LEU A 158 -3.73 13.04 -5.87
CA LEU A 158 -5.20 13.02 -5.94
C LEU A 158 -5.78 14.24 -6.69
N GLU A 159 -5.15 15.41 -6.56
CA GLU A 159 -5.49 16.61 -7.34
C GLU A 159 -5.14 16.42 -8.83
N ALA A 160 -3.94 15.91 -9.14
CA ALA A 160 -3.57 15.53 -10.50
C ALA A 160 -4.51 14.46 -11.08
N PHE A 161 -4.92 13.47 -10.27
CA PHE A 161 -5.94 12.50 -10.67
C PHE A 161 -7.25 13.20 -11.03
N ALA A 162 -7.78 14.09 -10.19
CA ALA A 162 -9.03 14.80 -10.51
C ALA A 162 -8.92 15.61 -11.80
N ALA A 163 -7.84 16.39 -11.97
CA ALA A 163 -7.54 17.15 -13.17
C ALA A 163 -7.38 16.26 -14.44
N GLY A 164 -6.94 15.01 -14.27
CA GLY A 164 -6.64 14.08 -15.37
C GLY A 164 -5.20 14.16 -15.86
N ASP A 165 -4.30 14.77 -15.09
CA ASP A 165 -2.87 14.88 -15.40
C ASP A 165 -2.16 13.55 -15.12
N GLY A 166 -2.06 12.72 -16.16
CA GLY A 166 -1.34 11.45 -16.11
C GLY A 166 0.18 11.60 -15.97
N ASP A 167 0.77 12.74 -16.33
CA ASP A 167 2.22 12.93 -16.32
C ASP A 167 2.75 13.26 -14.92
N THR A 168 2.06 14.13 -14.19
CA THR A 168 2.33 14.33 -12.76
C THR A 168 2.16 13.03 -11.97
N ILE A 169 1.13 12.23 -12.27
CA ILE A 169 0.93 10.92 -11.63
C ILE A 169 2.07 9.95 -11.95
N ARG A 170 2.49 9.84 -13.22
CA ARG A 170 3.66 9.03 -13.63
C ARG A 170 4.95 9.46 -12.93
N LYS A 171 5.13 10.76 -12.71
CA LYS A 171 6.32 11.34 -12.06
C LYS A 171 6.32 11.13 -10.55
N ARG A 172 5.15 11.09 -9.89
CA ARG A 172 5.04 11.03 -8.42
C ARG A 172 4.74 9.65 -7.84
N CYS A 173 4.22 8.72 -8.63
CA CYS A 173 3.84 7.39 -8.16
C CYS A 173 4.79 6.30 -8.66
N SER A 174 4.75 5.13 -7.99
CA SER A 174 5.26 3.89 -8.57
C SER A 174 4.52 3.56 -9.88
N ARG A 175 5.18 2.83 -10.79
CA ARG A 175 4.64 2.54 -12.13
C ARG A 175 3.31 1.78 -12.06
N SER A 176 3.20 0.78 -11.18
CA SER A 176 1.99 -0.02 -10.97
C SER A 176 0.83 0.81 -10.40
N TYR A 177 1.13 1.77 -9.51
CA TYR A 177 0.12 2.62 -8.88
C TYR A 177 -0.34 3.74 -9.82
N ALA A 178 0.59 4.34 -10.58
CA ALA A 178 0.28 5.28 -11.65
C ALA A 178 -0.67 4.65 -12.69
N ALA A 179 -0.40 3.41 -13.11
CA ALA A 179 -1.23 2.71 -14.09
C ALA A 179 -2.69 2.55 -13.64
N LYS A 180 -2.95 2.33 -12.34
CA LYS A 180 -4.31 2.24 -11.78
C LYS A 180 -5.07 3.56 -11.93
N PHE A 181 -4.42 4.69 -11.65
CA PHE A 181 -5.02 6.02 -11.82
C PHE A 181 -5.22 6.38 -13.28
N ILE A 182 -4.24 6.12 -14.15
CA ILE A 182 -4.32 6.43 -15.58
C ILE A 182 -5.48 5.66 -16.24
N ALA A 183 -5.57 4.34 -15.99
CA ALA A 183 -6.70 3.53 -16.47
C ALA A 183 -8.05 3.99 -15.89
N ALA A 184 -8.08 4.59 -14.70
CA ALA A 184 -9.28 5.18 -14.12
C ALA A 184 -9.59 6.60 -14.67
N ILE A 185 -8.62 7.32 -15.22
CA ILE A 185 -8.81 8.57 -15.98
C ILE A 185 -9.36 8.26 -17.37
N GLU A 186 -8.78 7.29 -18.08
CA GLU A 186 -9.21 6.85 -19.42
C GLU A 186 -10.66 6.37 -19.46
N ARG A 187 -11.14 5.74 -18.39
CA ARG A 187 -12.53 5.26 -18.25
C ARG A 187 -13.55 6.35 -17.90
N ARG A 188 -13.14 7.61 -17.75
CA ARG A 188 -14.07 8.71 -17.42
C ARG A 188 -14.94 9.04 -18.62
N LYS A 189 -16.21 9.37 -18.35
CA LYS A 189 -17.09 9.92 -19.38
C LYS A 189 -16.52 11.26 -19.89
N PRO A 190 -16.28 11.45 -21.20
CA PRO A 190 -15.64 12.66 -21.72
C PRO A 190 -16.38 13.97 -21.42
N GLN A 191 -17.67 13.90 -21.12
CA GLN A 191 -18.56 15.03 -20.82
C GLN A 191 -18.53 15.47 -19.35
N GLU A 192 -18.02 14.63 -18.44
CA GLU A 192 -17.88 14.93 -17.01
C GLU A 192 -16.46 15.43 -16.73
N GLN A 193 -16.33 16.41 -15.84
CA GLN A 193 -15.07 16.82 -15.22
C GLN A 193 -15.14 16.47 -13.74
N MET A 194 -14.06 15.93 -13.18
CA MET A 194 -13.95 15.61 -11.76
C MET A 194 -13.20 16.74 -11.06
N HIS A 195 -13.69 17.13 -9.89
CA HIS A 195 -13.03 18.05 -8.98
C HIS A 195 -12.75 17.34 -7.66
N PHE A 196 -11.69 17.77 -6.98
CA PHE A 196 -11.24 17.17 -5.73
C PHE A 196 -10.53 18.21 -4.86
N GLU A 197 -10.86 18.23 -3.58
CA GLU A 197 -10.23 19.05 -2.55
C GLU A 197 -9.80 18.15 -1.39
N MET A 198 -8.55 18.29 -0.92
CA MET A 198 -8.04 17.57 0.25
C MET A 198 -7.47 18.50 1.31
N SER A 199 -8.20 18.59 2.43
CA SER A 199 -7.69 19.15 3.67
C SER A 199 -7.11 18.05 4.56
N SER A 200 -5.93 18.29 5.12
CA SER A 200 -5.26 17.38 6.05
C SER A 200 -5.47 17.88 7.48
N SER A 201 -6.06 17.07 8.34
CA SER A 201 -6.24 17.44 9.75
C SER A 201 -4.89 17.36 10.47
N ARG A 202 -4.46 18.47 11.09
CA ARG A 202 -3.35 18.47 12.05
C ARG A 202 -3.92 18.11 13.42
N SER A 203 -3.64 16.90 13.87
CA SER A 203 -4.08 16.36 15.17
C SER A 203 -2.86 15.84 15.93
N LEU A 204 -2.95 15.74 17.26
CA LEU A 204 -1.93 15.10 18.11
C LEU A 204 -1.50 13.70 17.60
N PHE A 205 -2.37 13.01 16.86
CA PHE A 205 -2.10 11.67 16.33
C PHE A 205 -1.80 11.61 14.82
N TYR A 206 -1.96 12.71 14.07
CA TYR A 206 -1.87 12.70 12.59
C TYR A 206 -1.31 14.03 11.99
N PRO A 207 -0.48 13.95 10.93
CA PRO A 207 0.03 12.75 10.26
C PRO A 207 1.12 12.05 11.10
N LYS A 208 1.17 10.71 11.06
CA LYS A 208 2.10 9.91 11.86
C LYS A 208 2.78 8.82 11.05
N LEU A 209 4.11 8.83 11.05
CA LEU A 209 4.93 7.74 10.52
C LEU A 209 4.70 6.47 11.37
N LYS A 210 4.17 5.42 10.74
CA LYS A 210 3.90 4.11 11.37
C LYS A 210 5.13 3.20 11.25
N THR A 211 5.70 3.11 10.06
CA THR A 211 6.73 2.11 9.71
C THR A 211 7.76 2.75 8.78
N HIS A 212 9.05 2.39 8.92
CA HIS A 212 10.10 2.86 8.02
C HIS A 212 11.13 1.75 7.83
N ARG A 213 11.03 1.05 6.70
CA ARG A 213 11.85 -0.09 6.33
C ARG A 213 12.87 0.29 5.27
N ILE A 214 13.95 -0.48 5.21
CA ILE A 214 14.95 -0.39 4.15
C ILE A 214 15.17 -1.78 3.54
N SER A 215 15.51 -1.81 2.26
CA SER A 215 16.00 -2.98 1.56
C SER A 215 17.20 -2.58 0.72
N LYS A 216 18.25 -3.40 0.73
CA LYS A 216 19.41 -3.20 -0.15
C LYS A 216 19.14 -3.89 -1.48
N ILE A 217 19.30 -3.16 -2.57
CA ILE A 217 19.35 -3.73 -3.91
C ILE A 217 20.78 -4.25 -4.12
N PRO A 218 20.98 -5.56 -4.35
CA PRO A 218 22.32 -6.12 -4.52
C PRO A 218 23.06 -5.50 -5.72
N PRO A 219 24.38 -5.22 -5.63
CA PRO A 219 25.14 -4.60 -6.72
C PRO A 219 25.13 -5.43 -8.03
N GLU A 220 24.90 -6.74 -7.93
CA GLU A 220 24.64 -7.69 -9.02
C GLU A 220 23.51 -7.24 -9.96
N VAL A 221 22.64 -6.35 -9.49
CA VAL A 221 21.55 -5.75 -10.27
C VAL A 221 22.05 -4.72 -11.29
N GLY A 222 23.33 -4.34 -11.25
CA GLY A 222 23.97 -3.38 -12.15
C GLY A 222 23.97 -1.94 -11.62
N PHE A 223 23.43 -1.72 -10.41
CA PHE A 223 23.57 -0.49 -9.65
C PHE A 223 23.42 -0.79 -8.15
N SER A 224 24.29 -0.25 -7.32
CA SER A 224 24.26 -0.46 -5.87
C SER A 224 23.37 0.61 -5.21
N ALA A 225 22.23 0.19 -4.65
CA ALA A 225 21.23 1.11 -4.12
C ALA A 225 20.54 0.60 -2.84
N VAL A 226 19.96 1.53 -2.10
CA VAL A 226 19.12 1.28 -0.93
C VAL A 226 17.74 1.85 -1.22
N MET A 227 16.75 0.98 -1.21
CA MET A 227 15.34 1.36 -1.31
C MET A 227 14.77 1.53 0.09
N GLU A 228 14.17 2.68 0.36
CA GLU A 228 13.48 2.95 1.62
C GLU A 228 11.97 2.95 1.38
N GLN A 229 11.21 2.31 2.27
CA GLN A 229 9.74 2.32 2.29
C GLN A 229 9.27 2.93 3.60
N ALA A 230 8.34 3.87 3.54
CA ALA A 230 7.78 4.51 4.72
C ALA A 230 6.25 4.52 4.66
N VAL A 231 5.58 4.08 5.71
CA VAL A 231 4.11 4.11 5.81
C VAL A 231 3.70 5.22 6.77
N VAL A 232 2.91 6.17 6.27
CA VAL A 232 2.41 7.32 7.03
C VAL A 232 0.88 7.23 7.10
N ALA A 233 0.35 7.19 8.32
CA ALA A 233 -1.09 7.36 8.53
C ALA A 233 -1.42 8.86 8.48
N VAL A 234 -2.35 9.24 7.60
CA VAL A 234 -2.78 10.62 7.36
C VAL A 234 -4.30 10.71 7.60
N LYS A 235 -4.73 11.65 8.43
CA LYS A 235 -6.16 11.98 8.59
C LYS A 235 -6.53 13.11 7.62
N THR A 236 -7.48 12.86 6.74
CA THR A 236 -7.90 13.79 5.68
C THR A 236 -9.40 13.98 5.70
N ARG A 237 -9.86 15.19 5.35
CA ARG A 237 -11.24 15.43 4.89
C ARG A 237 -11.17 15.76 3.41
N GLN A 238 -11.88 14.96 2.63
CA GLN A 238 -11.80 14.94 1.18
C GLN A 238 -13.16 15.18 0.59
N ARG A 239 -13.23 16.16 -0.31
CA ARG A 239 -14.43 16.51 -1.05
C ARG A 239 -14.19 16.23 -2.52
N ALA A 240 -15.08 15.46 -3.14
CA ALA A 240 -15.04 15.13 -4.56
C ALA A 240 -16.42 15.35 -5.17
N TRP A 241 -16.47 15.99 -6.33
CA TRP A 241 -17.72 16.18 -7.08
C TRP A 241 -17.45 16.17 -8.58
N LYS A 242 -18.51 16.14 -9.39
CA LYS A 242 -18.41 16.19 -10.85
C LYS A 242 -19.21 17.35 -11.41
N THR A 243 -18.71 17.98 -12.46
CA THR A 243 -19.44 18.97 -13.25
C THR A 243 -19.56 18.51 -14.70
N LEU A 244 -20.64 18.87 -15.37
CA LEU A 244 -20.76 18.73 -16.82
C LEU A 244 -19.90 19.80 -17.49
N LYS A 245 -19.04 19.41 -18.45
CA LYS A 245 -18.22 20.36 -19.21
C LYS A 245 -19.07 21.36 -19.99
N LYS A 246 -20.22 20.93 -20.49
CA LYS A 246 -21.23 21.83 -21.08
C LYS A 246 -22.06 22.45 -19.97
N GLY A 247 -21.81 23.73 -19.70
CA GLY A 247 -22.61 24.56 -18.78
C GLY A 247 -22.24 24.48 -17.29
N GLY A 248 -21.16 23.78 -16.92
CA GLY A 248 -20.58 23.80 -15.56
C GLY A 248 -21.43 23.19 -14.43
N LYS A 249 -22.65 22.74 -14.71
CA LYS A 249 -23.60 22.25 -13.70
C LYS A 249 -23.04 21.02 -12.98
N VAL A 250 -23.15 21.00 -11.65
CA VAL A 250 -22.80 19.85 -10.82
C VAL A 250 -23.71 18.67 -11.19
N VAL A 251 -23.13 17.48 -11.37
CA VAL A 251 -23.89 16.26 -11.64
C VAL A 251 -24.63 15.85 -10.37
N PRO A 252 -25.97 15.71 -10.38
CA PRO A 252 -26.74 15.37 -9.19
C PRO A 252 -26.24 14.08 -8.51
N GLY A 253 -26.10 14.11 -7.18
CA GLY A 253 -25.59 12.98 -6.39
C GLY A 253 -24.11 12.63 -6.61
N SER A 254 -23.33 13.44 -7.33
CA SER A 254 -21.90 13.21 -7.54
C SER A 254 -21.01 13.70 -6.41
N GLU A 255 -21.50 14.63 -5.58
CA GLU A 255 -20.74 15.20 -4.47
C GLU A 255 -20.61 14.20 -3.31
N ARG A 256 -19.38 14.10 -2.78
CA ARG A 256 -19.02 13.29 -1.62
C ARG A 256 -18.02 14.06 -0.79
N ASP A 257 -18.37 14.37 0.46
CA ASP A 257 -17.45 14.84 1.49
C ASP A 257 -17.29 13.73 2.53
N GLN A 258 -16.05 13.32 2.79
CA GLN A 258 -15.71 12.22 3.69
C GLN A 258 -14.45 12.55 4.49
N GLU A 259 -14.52 12.38 5.82
CA GLU A 259 -13.34 12.32 6.66
C GLU A 259 -12.85 10.87 6.76
N ARG A 260 -11.56 10.64 6.49
CA ARG A 260 -10.96 9.30 6.53
C ARG A 260 -9.51 9.32 7.01
N VAL A 261 -9.05 8.17 7.51
CA VAL A 261 -7.64 7.91 7.81
C VAL A 261 -7.10 6.98 6.72
N GLU A 262 -6.09 7.43 5.99
CA GLU A 262 -5.43 6.66 4.94
C GLU A 262 -3.99 6.33 5.33
N TYR A 263 -3.54 5.12 4.99
CA TYR A 263 -2.16 4.70 5.18
C TYR A 263 -1.41 4.87 3.86
N VAL A 264 -0.80 6.04 3.67
CA VAL A 264 -0.03 6.39 2.47
C VAL A 264 1.34 5.72 2.56
N VAL A 265 1.69 4.95 1.54
CA VAL A 265 2.99 4.28 1.44
C VAL A 265 3.87 5.09 0.50
N LEU A 266 5.00 5.55 1.02
CA LEU A 266 6.03 6.22 0.25
C LEU A 266 7.22 5.28 -0.02
N TYR A 267 7.93 5.56 -1.10
CA TYR A 267 9.23 4.97 -1.37
C TYR A 267 10.23 6.00 -1.90
N ARG A 268 11.52 5.72 -1.69
CA ARG A 268 12.61 6.39 -2.40
C ARG A 268 13.75 5.42 -2.64
N ILE A 269 14.61 5.76 -3.58
CA ILE A 269 15.83 5.02 -3.87
C ILE A 269 17.01 5.96 -3.60
N SER A 270 18.01 5.46 -2.89
CA SER A 270 19.26 6.17 -2.57
C SER A 270 20.44 5.38 -3.11
N ASN A 271 21.47 6.04 -3.61
CA ASN A 271 22.71 5.36 -4.00
C ASN A 271 23.44 4.86 -2.73
N SER A 272 23.89 3.60 -2.71
CA SER A 272 24.41 2.96 -1.49
C SER A 272 25.84 3.37 -1.12
N GLU A 273 26.62 3.90 -2.06
CA GLU A 273 28.04 4.26 -1.87
C GLU A 273 28.19 5.71 -1.42
N THR A 274 27.47 6.60 -2.09
CA THR A 274 27.43 8.04 -1.81
C THR A 274 26.42 8.41 -0.73
N TYR A 275 25.45 7.53 -0.45
CA TYR A 275 24.31 7.77 0.44
C TYR A 275 23.47 9.01 0.07
N LYS A 276 23.56 9.47 -1.18
CA LYS A 276 22.69 10.53 -1.72
C LYS A 276 21.26 10.03 -1.77
N LEU A 277 20.37 10.74 -1.08
CA LEU A 277 18.95 10.42 -0.99
C LEU A 277 18.22 10.89 -2.26
N GLY A 278 17.47 10.01 -2.91
CA GLY A 278 16.50 10.39 -3.93
C GLY A 278 15.20 10.95 -3.36
N ASP A 279 14.35 11.46 -4.24
CA ASP A 279 13.04 12.00 -3.87
C ASP A 279 12.05 10.92 -3.44
N TRP A 280 11.11 11.30 -2.59
CA TRP A 280 9.99 10.46 -2.20
C TRP A 280 8.93 10.41 -3.29
N HIS A 281 8.41 9.21 -3.52
CA HIS A 281 7.36 8.88 -4.47
C HIS A 281 6.28 8.06 -3.74
N VAL A 282 5.02 8.09 -4.23
CA VAL A 282 3.93 7.32 -3.65
C VAL A 282 3.99 5.88 -4.18
N TRP A 283 4.26 4.91 -3.32
CA TRP A 283 4.20 3.49 -3.66
C TRP A 283 2.75 3.08 -3.90
N GLY A 284 1.87 3.46 -2.95
CA GLY A 284 0.48 3.04 -2.91
C GLY A 284 -0.22 3.51 -1.64
N SER A 285 -1.36 2.91 -1.35
CA SER A 285 -2.13 3.08 -0.12
C SER A 285 -2.56 1.72 0.43
N LEU A 286 -2.77 1.63 1.75
CA LEU A 286 -3.32 0.45 2.42
C LEU A 286 -4.72 0.73 2.94
N ASP A 287 -5.58 -0.28 2.85
CA ASP A 287 -6.99 -0.19 3.27
C ASP A 287 -7.14 -0.06 4.80
N GLY A 288 -6.10 -0.39 5.57
CA GLY A 288 -6.13 -0.33 7.04
C GLY A 288 -4.79 -0.66 7.71
N PRO A 289 -4.80 -0.73 9.06
CA PRO A 289 -3.68 -1.25 9.85
C PRO A 289 -3.51 -2.78 9.68
N THR A 290 -2.31 -3.28 9.94
CA THR A 290 -1.99 -4.72 9.93
C THR A 290 -2.68 -5.43 11.11
N THR A 291 -3.45 -6.48 10.82
CA THR A 291 -4.02 -7.39 11.84
C THR A 291 -2.99 -8.44 12.28
N MET A 292 -3.24 -9.12 13.41
CA MET A 292 -2.30 -10.13 13.90
C MET A 292 -2.19 -11.33 12.95
N GLU A 293 -3.31 -11.76 12.40
CA GLU A 293 -3.45 -12.90 11.49
C GLU A 293 -2.72 -12.63 10.18
N SER A 294 -2.99 -11.48 9.54
CA SER A 294 -2.32 -11.03 8.33
C SER A 294 -0.80 -10.97 8.51
N TYR A 295 -0.31 -10.53 9.68
CA TYR A 295 1.13 -10.49 9.93
C TYR A 295 1.77 -11.86 10.11
N LEU A 296 1.06 -12.80 10.76
CA LEU A 296 1.54 -14.17 10.95
C LEU A 296 1.53 -14.94 9.62
N GLU A 297 0.52 -14.73 8.77
CA GLU A 297 0.49 -15.24 7.39
C GLU A 297 1.66 -14.70 6.57
N ASP A 298 1.93 -13.39 6.60
CA ASP A 298 3.08 -12.78 5.93
C ASP A 298 4.42 -13.38 6.42
N LEU A 299 4.59 -13.57 7.74
CA LEU A 299 5.79 -14.18 8.32
C LEU A 299 5.98 -15.63 7.88
N ALA A 300 4.93 -16.45 7.94
CA ALA A 300 4.98 -17.84 7.49
C ALA A 300 5.30 -17.94 5.98
N MET A 301 4.78 -17.02 5.17
CA MET A 301 5.13 -16.94 3.75
C MET A 301 6.59 -16.56 3.50
N ILE A 302 7.14 -15.61 4.28
CA ILE A 302 8.56 -15.24 4.21
C ILE A 302 9.45 -16.43 4.60
N GLU A 303 9.09 -17.15 5.66
CA GLU A 303 9.80 -18.34 6.10
C GLU A 303 9.79 -19.44 5.02
N LEU A 304 8.62 -19.74 4.43
CA LEU A 304 8.50 -20.69 3.31
C LEU A 304 9.37 -20.30 2.11
N GLU A 305 9.43 -19.02 1.73
CA GLU A 305 10.32 -18.55 0.66
C GLU A 305 11.81 -18.66 1.03
N GLN A 306 12.18 -18.45 2.30
CA GLN A 306 13.56 -18.64 2.77
C GLN A 306 13.96 -20.12 2.75
N LEU A 307 13.08 -21.02 3.20
CA LEU A 307 13.27 -22.48 3.15
C LEU A 307 13.38 -23.00 1.71
N GLU A 308 12.59 -22.44 0.79
CA GLU A 308 12.67 -22.74 -0.65
C GLU A 308 14.01 -22.29 -1.24
N ARG A 309 14.46 -21.06 -0.93
CA ARG A 309 15.77 -20.53 -1.37
C ARG A 309 16.96 -21.27 -0.76
N ALA A 310 16.84 -21.75 0.47
CA ALA A 310 17.84 -22.60 1.13
C ALA A 310 17.88 -24.04 0.56
N GLY A 311 16.96 -24.40 -0.34
CA GLY A 311 16.90 -25.71 -0.99
C GLY A 311 16.33 -26.84 -0.12
N TRP A 312 15.82 -26.54 1.09
CA TRP A 312 15.30 -27.54 2.03
C TRP A 312 13.94 -28.13 1.61
N ASN A 313 13.18 -27.46 0.74
CA ASN A 313 11.92 -27.98 0.20
C ASN A 313 12.07 -28.96 -0.99
N LYS A 314 13.19 -29.68 -1.09
CA LYS A 314 13.30 -30.88 -1.94
C LYS A 314 12.84 -32.13 -1.19
N LYS A 315 11.52 -32.26 -0.98
CA LYS A 315 10.94 -33.59 -0.80
C LYS A 315 11.08 -34.34 -2.13
N LYS A 316 11.76 -35.49 -2.09
CA LYS A 316 11.62 -36.55 -3.09
C LYS A 316 10.25 -37.20 -2.96
#